data_AF-A0A9J6FWQ5-F1
#
_entry.id   AF-A0A9J6FWQ5-F1
#
_cell.length_a   1.000
_cell.length_b   1.000
_cell.length_c   1.000
_cell.angle_alpha   90.00
_cell.angle_beta   90.00
_cell.angle_gamma   90.00
#
_symmetry.space_group_name_H-M   'P 1'
#
loop_
_entity.id
_entity.type
_entity.pdbx_description
1 polymer ?
#
loop_
_entity_poly.entity_id
_entity_poly.type
_entity_poly.pdbx_seq_one_letter_code
_entity_poly.pdbx_strand_id
1 'polypeptide(L)' 'MDADEREQIRLNTVGQSENREWFLERTGRITASMFKQVINCRKTRNILKDIFHYRKRSH' A
#
# COMPACT_ATOMS: atom_id res chain seq x y z
N MET A 1 5.98 14.55 -4.59
CA MET A 1 6.28 13.30 -5.30
C MET A 1 6.40 13.62 -6.77
N ASP A 2 7.65 13.75 -7.15
CA ASP A 2 8.06 14.21 -8.47
C ASP A 2 8.09 13.03 -9.43
N ALA A 3 8.21 13.28 -10.74
CA ALA A 3 8.15 12.22 -11.75
C ALA A 3 9.30 11.21 -11.57
N ASP A 4 10.50 11.69 -11.22
CA ASP A 4 11.69 10.86 -11.03
C ASP A 4 11.57 9.94 -9.83
N GLU A 5 10.99 10.44 -8.73
CA GLU A 5 10.71 9.66 -7.53
C GLU A 5 9.73 8.52 -7.83
N ARG A 6 8.71 8.78 -8.67
CA ARG A 6 7.73 7.75 -9.09
C ARG A 6 8.39 6.65 -9.91
N GLU A 7 9.25 7.03 -10.85
CA GLU A 7 9.92 6.06 -11.70
C GLU A 7 10.90 5.22 -10.87
N GLN A 8 11.62 5.82 -9.93
CA GLN A 8 12.49 5.08 -9.02
C GLN A 8 11.71 4.08 -8.16
N ILE A 9 10.56 4.48 -7.60
CA ILE A 9 9.68 3.58 -6.85
C ILE A 9 9.17 2.45 -7.75
N ARG A 10 8.80 2.75 -9.00
CA ARG A 10 8.33 1.76 -9.97
C ARG A 10 9.42 0.73 -10.27
N LEU A 11 10.66 1.17 -10.51
CA LEU A 11 11.81 0.32 -10.75
C LEU A 11 12.17 -0.53 -9.53
N ASN A 12 12.18 0.06 -8.34
CA ASN A 12 12.52 -0.62 -7.09
C ASN A 12 11.47 -1.66 -6.67
N THR A 13 10.25 -1.57 -7.20
CA THR A 13 9.13 -2.43 -6.80
C THR A 13 8.66 -3.38 -7.90
N VAL A 14 9.44 -3.55 -8.96
CA VAL A 14 9.28 -4.62 -9.95
C VAL A 14 9.22 -5.98 -9.24
N GLY A 15 8.32 -6.88 -9.66
CA GLY A 15 8.04 -8.15 -8.98
C GLY A 15 6.93 -8.07 -7.92
N GLN A 16 6.44 -6.87 -7.61
CA GLN A 16 5.22 -6.65 -6.79
C GLN A 16 5.23 -7.46 -5.48
N SER A 17 4.29 -8.39 -5.28
CA SER A 17 4.16 -9.16 -4.05
C SER A 17 5.33 -10.09 -3.73
N GLU A 18 6.20 -10.37 -4.71
CA GLU A 18 7.43 -11.13 -4.50
C GLU A 18 8.59 -10.23 -4.05
N ASN A 19 8.44 -8.91 -4.21
CA ASN A 19 9.42 -7.91 -3.82
C ASN A 19 9.10 -7.33 -2.44
N ARG A 20 10.07 -7.36 -1.53
CA ARG A 20 9.93 -6.77 -0.19
C ARG A 20 9.66 -5.27 -0.23
N GLU A 21 10.32 -4.54 -1.13
CA GLU A 21 10.19 -3.08 -1.28
C GLU A 21 8.77 -2.67 -1.67
N TRP A 22 8.06 -3.50 -2.43
CA TRP A 22 6.64 -3.26 -2.76
C TRP A 22 5.77 -3.14 -1.51
N PHE A 23 6.07 -3.88 -0.44
CA PHE A 23 5.32 -3.78 0.82
C PHE A 23 5.69 -2.54 1.62
N LEU A 24 6.98 -2.17 1.61
CA LEU A 24 7.46 -0.95 2.27
C LEU A 24 6.84 0.29 1.62
N GLU A 25 6.89 0.38 0.29
CA GLU A 25 6.32 1.48 -0.49
C GLU A 25 4.79 1.59 -0.40
N ARG A 26 4.10 0.49 -0.06
CA ARG A 26 2.64 0.48 0.14
C ARG A 26 2.21 0.81 1.56
N THR A 27 3.08 0.64 2.54
CA THR A 27 2.77 0.93 3.95
C THR A 27 2.52 2.43 4.11
N GLY A 28 1.43 2.80 4.77
CA GLY A 28 1.04 4.21 4.91
C GLY A 28 0.31 4.81 3.71
N ARG A 29 0.14 4.08 2.59
CA ARG A 29 -0.52 4.58 1.38
C ARG A 29 -1.88 3.91 1.14
N ILE A 30 -2.85 4.71 0.67
CA ILE A 30 -4.12 4.18 0.17
C ILE A 30 -3.89 3.64 -1.23
N THR A 31 -4.01 2.32 -1.38
CA THR A 31 -3.87 1.64 -2.68
C THR A 31 -5.23 1.56 -3.37
N ALA A 32 -5.22 1.37 -4.70
CA ALA A 32 -6.46 1.29 -5.49
C ALA A 32 -7.43 0.22 -4.95
N SER A 33 -6.92 -0.93 -4.52
CA SER A 33 -7.72 -2.01 -3.92
C SER A 33 -8.40 -1.62 -2.60
N MET A 34 -7.88 -0.63 -1.89
CA MET A 34 -8.43 -0.13 -0.62
C MET A 34 -9.42 1.01 -0.82
N PHE A 35 -9.44 1.65 -2.00
CA PHE A 35 -10.19 2.88 -2.24
C PHE A 35 -11.67 2.74 -1.88
N LYS A 36 -12.33 1.68 -2.36
CA LYS A 36 -13.75 1.40 -2.04
C LYS A 36 -14.00 1.21 -0.54
N GLN A 37 -13.06 0.60 0.17
CA GLN A 37 -13.19 0.39 1.61
C GLN A 37 -13.03 1.71 2.37
N VAL A 38 -12.06 2.54 1.98
CA VAL A 38 -11.81 3.85 2.59
C VAL A 38 -13.00 4.77 2.44
N ILE A 39 -13.52 4.95 1.22
CA ILE A 39 -14.63 5.89 0.96
C ILE A 39 -15.93 5.50 1.66
N ASN A 40 -16.14 4.20 1.91
CA ASN A 40 -17.35 3.69 2.55
C ASN A 40 -17.18 3.40 4.04
N CYS A 41 -16.02 3.74 4.62
CA CYS A 41 -15.71 3.37 5.98
C CYS A 41 -16.45 4.23 7.00
N ARG A 42 -17.29 3.60 7.81
CA ARG A 42 -17.91 4.23 8.98
C ARG A 42 -17.03 4.15 10.24
N LYS A 43 -15.99 3.30 10.25
CA LYS A 43 -15.09 3.04 11.40
C LYS A 43 -13.62 3.06 10.97
N THR A 44 -13.04 4.25 10.94
CA THR A 44 -11.68 4.54 10.44
C THR A 44 -10.56 3.72 11.11
N ARG A 45 -10.71 3.35 12.39
CA ARG A 45 -9.69 2.61 13.15
C ARG A 45 -9.25 1.29 12.51
N ASN A 46 -10.16 0.55 11.87
CA ASN A 46 -9.81 -0.73 11.24
C ASN A 46 -9.03 -0.52 9.94
N ILE A 47 -9.37 0.51 9.18
CA ILE A 47 -8.66 0.85 7.94
C ILE A 47 -7.25 1.36 8.23
N LEU A 48 -7.06 2.12 9.31
CA LEU A 48 -5.73 2.56 9.71
C LEU A 48 -4.80 1.37 10.00
N LYS A 49 -5.32 0.27 10.58
CA LYS A 49 -4.53 -0.96 10.72
C LYS A 49 -4.14 -1.56 9.37
N ASP A 50 -5.07 -1.62 8.42
CA ASP A 50 -4.78 -2.16 7.08
C ASP A 50 -3.77 -1.27 6.30
N ILE A 51 -3.79 0.06 6.51
CA ILE A 51 -2.85 1.01 5.87
C ILE A 51 -1.45 0.94 6.51
N PHE A 52 -1.36 0.95 7.84
CA PHE A 52 -0.08 1.11 8.56
C PHE A 52 0.55 -0.21 9.01
N HIS A 53 -0.22 -1.29 9.08
CA HIS A 53 0.25 -2.60 9.53
C HIS A 53 -0.01 -3.64 8.47
N TYR A 54 0.41 -3.34 7.24
CA TYR A 54 0.35 -4.29 6.13
C TYR A 54 1.26 -5.49 6.43
N ARG A 55 0.69 -6.48 7.11
CA ARG A 55 1.31 -7.78 7.34
C ARG A 55 0.78 -8.69 6.23
N LYS A 56 1.68 -9.43 5.58
CA LYS A 56 1.31 -10.49 4.61
C LYS A 56 0.19 -11.30 5.26
N ARG A 57 -1.03 -11.25 4.71
CA ARG A 57 -2.14 -12.08 5.18
C ARG A 57 -1.71 -13.51 4.87
N SER A 58 -1.21 -14.22 5.87
CA SER A 58 -1.02 -15.67 5.77
C SER A 58 -2.42 -16.26 5.61
N HIS A 59 -2.64 -16.88 4.47
CA HIS A 59 -3.88 -17.58 4.16
C HIS A 59 -3.84 -19.00 4.73
#